data_AF-A0A8T5ZDJ4-F1
#
_entry.id   AF-A0A8T5ZDJ4-F1
#
_cell.length_a   1.000
_cell.length_b   1.000
_cell.length_c   1.000
_cell.angle_alpha   90.00
_cell.angle_beta   90.00
_cell.angle_gamma   90.00
#
_symmetry.space_group_name_H-M   'P 1'
#
loop_
_entity.id
_entity.type
_entity.pdbx_description
1 polymer ?
#
loop_
_entity_poly.entity_id
_entity_poly.type
_entity_poly.pdbx_seq_one_letter_code
_entity_poly.pdbx_strand_id
1 'polypeptide(L)' 'AQEYEIPLAQTVAIGDGANDLPMIKAAGLGIAYHAKPKVNEKAEVTIRHADLMGVFCILSGSLNQK' A
#
# COMPACT_ATOMS: atom_id res chain seq x y z
N ALA A 1 4.20 -5.99 12.82
CA ALA A 1 2.94 -5.47 13.41
C ALA A 1 2.83 -5.89 14.87
N GLN A 2 2.69 -7.19 15.16
CA GLN A 2 2.59 -7.71 16.54
C GLN A 2 3.79 -7.33 17.43
N GLU A 3 5.03 -7.51 16.95
CA GLU A 3 6.24 -7.15 17.70
C GLU A 3 6.32 -5.67 18.08
N TYR A 4 5.75 -4.79 17.26
CA TYR A 4 5.73 -3.34 17.48
C TYR A 4 4.41 -2.86 18.09
N GLU A 5 3.52 -3.77 18.48
CA GLU A 5 2.18 -3.47 19.02
C GLU A 5 1.32 -2.57 18.09
N ILE A 6 1.55 -2.66 16.77
CA ILE A 6 0.81 -1.88 15.77
C ILE A 6 -0.42 -2.68 15.30
N PRO A 7 -1.65 -2.13 15.41
CA PRO A 7 -2.84 -2.74 14.84
C PRO A 7 -2.67 -3.00 13.34
N LEU A 8 -3.16 -4.15 12.83
CA LEU A 8 -3.06 -4.46 11.40
C LEU A 8 -3.68 -3.38 10.51
N ALA A 9 -4.77 -2.75 10.94
CA ALA A 9 -5.41 -1.64 10.24
C ALA A 9 -4.50 -0.40 10.06
N GLN A 10 -3.44 -0.27 10.87
CA GLN A 10 -2.46 0.83 10.78
C GLN A 10 -1.16 0.39 10.09
N THR A 11 -1.18 -0.70 9.32
CA THR A 11 -0.03 -1.16 8.54
C THR A 11 -0.18 -0.79 7.08
N VAL A 12 0.95 -0.50 6.43
CA VAL A 12 1.03 -0.22 4.99
C VAL A 12 1.97 -1.23 4.36
N ALA A 13 1.54 -1.87 3.28
CA ALA A 13 2.40 -2.72 2.46
C ALA A 13 2.50 -2.15 1.05
N ILE A 14 3.73 -2.12 0.51
CA ILE A 14 4.04 -1.61 -0.82
C ILE A 14 4.77 -2.71 -1.59
N GLY A 15 4.35 -2.99 -2.82
CA GLY A 15 5.02 -3.97 -3.68
C GLY A 15 4.70 -3.77 -5.16
N ASP A 16 5.44 -4.43 -6.04
CA ASP A 16 5.34 -4.30 -7.50
C ASP A 16 5.02 -5.64 -8.19
N GLY A 17 5.24 -6.75 -7.47
CA GLY A 17 5.17 -8.11 -7.97
C GLY A 17 3.95 -8.92 -7.50
N ALA A 18 3.72 -10.05 -8.16
CA ALA A 18 2.66 -10.99 -7.76
C ALA A 18 2.97 -11.72 -6.45
N ASN A 19 4.26 -11.86 -6.12
CA ASN A 19 4.76 -12.37 -4.84
C ASN A 19 4.35 -11.49 -3.65
N ASP A 20 4.12 -10.19 -3.88
CA ASP A 20 3.74 -9.25 -2.83
C ASP A 20 2.23 -9.20 -2.60
N LEU A 21 1.41 -9.79 -3.49
CA LEU A 21 -0.05 -9.78 -3.36
C LEU A 21 -0.57 -10.33 -2.02
N PRO A 22 -0.02 -11.43 -1.45
CA PRO A 22 -0.43 -11.86 -0.12
C PRO A 22 -0.15 -10.80 0.95
N MET A 23 0.99 -10.10 0.86
CA MET A 23 1.39 -9.05 1.80
C MET A 23 0.52 -7.79 1.62
N ILE A 24 0.33 -7.33 0.38
CA ILE A 24 -0.50 -6.17 0.01
C ILE A 24 -1.94 -6.36 0.49
N LYS A 25 -2.49 -7.58 0.38
CA LYS A 25 -3.86 -7.89 0.81
C LYS A 25 -4.02 -8.05 2.32
N ALA A 26 -2.95 -8.38 3.03
CA ALA A 26 -2.98 -8.59 4.48
C ALA A 26 -2.80 -7.29 5.28
N ALA A 27 -2.20 -6.26 4.67
CA ALA A 27 -2.00 -4.96 5.30
C ALA A 27 -3.30 -4.16 5.41
N GLY A 28 -3.32 -3.19 6.33
CA GLY A 28 -4.43 -2.24 6.47
C GLY A 28 -4.58 -1.34 5.24
N LEU A 29 -3.47 -0.97 4.60
CA LEU A 29 -3.43 -0.30 3.31
C LEU A 29 -2.41 -0.98 2.40
N GLY A 30 -2.87 -1.53 1.28
CA GLY A 30 -2.04 -2.17 0.26
C GLY A 30 -1.82 -1.26 -0.96
N ILE A 31 -0.56 -1.01 -1.32
CA ILE A 31 -0.19 -0.15 -2.44
C ILE A 31 0.63 -0.95 -3.47
N ALA A 32 0.12 -1.03 -4.70
CA ALA A 32 0.89 -1.48 -5.84
C ALA A 32 1.72 -0.33 -6.42
N TYR A 33 3.05 -0.44 -6.38
CA TYR A 33 3.97 0.58 -6.89
C TYR A 33 4.60 0.12 -8.20
N HIS A 34 4.36 0.85 -9.29
CA HIS A 34 4.84 0.52 -10.65
C HIS A 34 4.61 -0.96 -11.03
N ALA A 35 3.51 -1.53 -10.52
CA ALA A 35 3.29 -2.95 -10.58
C ALA A 35 2.81 -3.41 -11.97
N LYS A 36 2.94 -4.70 -12.24
CA LYS A 36 2.39 -5.32 -13.46
C LYS A 36 0.85 -5.24 -13.48
N PRO A 37 0.17 -5.24 -14.65
CA PRO A 37 -1.29 -5.13 -14.74
C PRO A 37 -2.07 -6.06 -13.79
N LYS A 38 -1.68 -7.34 -13.74
CA LYS A 38 -2.28 -8.36 -12.85
C LYS A 38 -2.18 -8.04 -11.35
N VAL A 39 -1.19 -7.24 -10.94
CA VAL A 39 -0.99 -6.83 -9.56
C VAL A 39 -1.84 -5.58 -9.28
N ASN A 40 -1.83 -4.60 -10.20
CA ASN A 40 -2.66 -3.40 -10.12
C ASN A 40 -4.15 -3.72 -9.98
N GLU A 41 -4.65 -4.67 -10.77
CA GLU A 41 -6.07 -5.10 -10.72
C GLU A 41 -6.48 -5.72 -9.38
N LYS A 42 -5.51 -6.12 -8.56
CA LYS A 42 -5.72 -6.82 -7.28
C LYS A 42 -5.34 -6.00 -6.06
N ALA A 43 -4.79 -4.80 -6.26
CA ALA A 43 -4.41 -3.88 -5.20
C ALA A 43 -5.47 -2.77 -5.06
N GLU A 44 -5.68 -2.31 -3.84
CA GLU A 44 -6.66 -1.25 -3.55
C GLU A 44 -6.18 0.11 -4.07
N VAL A 45 -4.89 0.39 -3.90
CA VAL A 45 -4.27 1.63 -4.35
C VAL A 45 -3.09 1.31 -5.27
N THR A 46 -2.95 2.09 -6.35
CA THR A 46 -1.85 1.91 -7.32
C THR A 46 -1.15 3.23 -7.59
N ILE A 47 0.18 3.23 -7.56
CA ILE A 47 1.01 4.34 -8.04
C ILE A 47 1.64 3.89 -9.36
N ARG A 48 1.29 4.57 -10.45
CA ARG A 48 1.70 4.16 -11.81
C ARG A 48 2.80 5.03 -12.43
N HIS A 49 2.89 6.29 -11.99
CA HIS A 49 3.69 7.31 -12.67
C HIS A 49 4.49 8.21 -11.72
N ALA A 50 4.13 8.25 -10.43
CA ALA A 50 4.89 8.99 -9.43
C ALA A 50 5.98 8.10 -8.83
N ASP A 51 7.02 8.72 -8.28
CA ASP A 51 8.00 8.01 -7.46
C ASP A 51 7.40 7.62 -6.09
N LEU A 52 8.24 7.10 -5.18
CA LEU A 52 7.79 6.69 -3.86
C LEU A 52 7.22 7.83 -3.00
N MET A 53 7.43 9.11 -3.36
CA MET A 53 6.72 10.23 -2.71
C MET A 53 5.21 10.18 -2.97
N GLY A 54 4.75 9.48 -4.01
CA GLY A 54 3.34 9.18 -4.19
C GLY A 54 2.71 8.47 -2.99
N VAL A 55 3.48 7.65 -2.26
CA VAL A 55 3.03 7.00 -1.02
C VAL A 55 2.77 8.05 0.06
N PHE A 56 3.67 9.02 0.21
CA PHE A 56 3.48 10.12 1.15
C PHE A 56 2.24 10.96 0.80
N CYS A 57 1.98 11.22 -0.47
CA CYS A 57 0.74 11.89 -0.91
C CYS A 57 -0.51 11.10 -0.50
N ILE A 58 -0.51 9.77 -0.65
CA ILE A 58 -1.63 8.92 -0.24
C ILE A 58 -1.84 9.00 1.29
N LEU A 59 -0.77 8.83 2.06
CA LEU A 59 -0.85 8.84 3.53
C LEU A 59 -1.27 10.20 4.08
N SER A 60 -0.75 11.29 3.51
CA SER A 60 -1.12 12.65 3.90
C SER A 60 -2.59 13.00 3.61
N GLY A 61 -3.24 12.32 2.65
CA GLY A 61 -4.69 12.44 2.44
C GLY A 61 -5.50 12.06 3.68
N SER A 62 -5.04 11.08 4.47
CA SER A 62 -5.72 10.66 5.70
C SER A 62 -5.50 11.61 6.89
N LEU A 63 -4.45 12.44 6.86
CA LEU A 63 -4.11 13.35 7.95
C LEU A 63 -5.06 14.55 8.08
N ASN A 64 -5.88 14.83 7.07
CA ASN A 64 -6.82 15.95 7.04
C ASN A 64 -8.27 15.56 7.39
N GLN A 65 -8.49 14.32 7.86
CA GLN A 65 -9.79 13.88 8.37
C GLN A 65 -9.98 14.49 9.76
N LYS A 66 -10.69 15.63 9.84
CA LYS A 66 -11.20 16.18 11.10
C LYS A 66 -12.38 15.35 11.60
#